data_AF-A0A662RTG2-F1
#
_entry.id   AF-A0A662RTG2-F1
#
_cell.length_a   1.000
_cell.length_b   1.000
_cell.length_c   1.000
_cell.angle_alpha   90.00
_cell.angle_beta   90.00
_cell.angle_gamma   90.00
#
_symmetry.space_group_name_H-M   'P 1'
#
loop_
_entity.id
_entity.type
_entity.pdbx_description
1 polymer ?
#
loop_
_entity_poly.entity_id
_entity_poly.type
_entity_poly.pdbx_seq_one_letter_code
_entity_poly.pdbx_strand_id
1 'polypeptide(L)'
;MERLREEIDRLRVEWCAAFGEMKRYFYSEIFNIFSITYDPTIWYGSRNPALIYPLEREMRFSTPNECVKFDYYQSFSSKLGIISHNFAYLADIYEFYNGDLRMFLVEQSRFITTIQRANLRIAHFVPDALVEVTAQGLRSFMRLKGLISEASYENAESFLSSGGVIEHEGANAQKEMRGGIGADKKSKKSKKSKKSEAGEDMSAMSDEAVERDSDGARRILNSEYEEVLVLLETLGLMGMPRRDDVIAFFEELNEYSPEFVSVFLKTQNFSYAGIVTPPWLNEDSRFGIRRRTSLIHAGGIIARMLERRMRREDAMSALENFTVYLEDFKPEEVVDMRWINLEIAMERVERSLRVYEHKASRRSSFHCYEDFSNALRRIYEREERALSYFR
;
A
#
# COMPACT_ATOMS: atom_id res chain seq x y z
N MET A 1 1.67 24.89 -17.38
CA MET A 1 0.22 24.63 -17.40
C MET A 1 -0.14 23.55 -18.40
N GLU A 2 0.34 23.61 -19.65
CA GLU A 2 0.05 22.61 -20.69
C GLU A 2 0.56 21.19 -20.35
N ARG A 3 1.83 21.05 -19.98
CA ARG A 3 2.42 19.77 -19.52
C ARG A 3 1.66 19.12 -18.35
N LEU A 4 1.17 19.93 -17.40
CA LEU A 4 0.40 19.43 -16.26
C LEU A 4 -1.00 18.95 -16.70
N ARG A 5 -1.62 19.63 -17.67
CA ARG A 5 -2.91 19.19 -18.24
C ARG A 5 -2.75 17.87 -18.99
N GLU A 6 -1.71 17.73 -19.81
CA GLU A 6 -1.40 16.48 -20.52
C GLU A 6 -1.17 15.30 -19.55
N GLU A 7 -0.44 15.56 -18.46
CA GLU A 7 -0.22 14.58 -17.40
C GLU A 7 -1.53 14.18 -16.72
N ILE A 8 -2.39 15.14 -16.37
CA ILE A 8 -3.70 14.87 -15.77
C ILE A 8 -4.58 14.05 -16.73
N ASP A 9 -4.57 14.36 -18.03
CA ASP A 9 -5.37 13.63 -19.02
C ASP A 9 -4.86 12.19 -19.20
N ARG A 10 -3.54 11.96 -19.18
CA ARG A 10 -2.96 10.62 -19.14
C ARG A 10 -3.40 9.86 -17.89
N LEU A 11 -3.28 10.48 -16.71
CA LEU A 11 -3.67 9.87 -15.45
C LEU A 11 -5.15 9.52 -15.41
N ARG A 12 -6.04 10.39 -15.94
CA ARG A 12 -7.47 10.08 -16.06
C ARG A 12 -7.72 8.78 -16.81
N VAL A 13 -6.98 8.54 -17.90
CA VAL A 13 -7.09 7.28 -18.66
C VAL A 13 -6.66 6.08 -17.80
N GLU A 14 -5.55 6.19 -17.08
CA GLU A 14 -5.05 5.13 -16.19
C GLU A 14 -6.03 4.82 -15.04
N TRP A 15 -6.56 5.86 -14.39
CA TRP A 15 -7.55 5.74 -13.32
C TRP A 15 -8.86 5.12 -13.82
N CYS A 16 -9.34 5.52 -15.00
CA CYS A 16 -10.51 4.91 -15.64
C CYS A 16 -10.26 3.45 -16.03
N ALA A 17 -9.07 3.10 -16.50
CA ALA A 17 -8.70 1.73 -16.81
C ALA A 17 -8.68 0.86 -15.54
N ALA A 18 -8.09 1.36 -14.46
CA ALA A 18 -8.09 0.67 -13.16
C ALA A 18 -9.51 0.50 -12.60
N PHE A 19 -10.39 1.49 -12.77
CA PHE A 19 -11.81 1.37 -12.43
C PHE A 19 -12.53 0.34 -13.31
N GLY A 20 -12.22 0.29 -14.60
CA GLY A 20 -12.72 -0.73 -15.53
C GLY A 20 -12.34 -2.14 -15.09
N GLU A 21 -11.08 -2.34 -14.69
CA GLU A 21 -10.58 -3.60 -14.17
C GLU A 21 -11.25 -3.98 -12.84
N MET A 22 -11.36 -3.03 -11.91
CA MET A 22 -12.04 -3.24 -10.62
C MET A 22 -13.46 -3.80 -10.82
N LYS A 23 -14.24 -3.21 -11.74
CA LYS A 23 -15.63 -3.63 -12.01
C LYS A 23 -15.77 -5.10 -12.43
N ARG A 24 -14.72 -5.74 -12.95
CA ARG A 24 -14.75 -7.17 -13.31
C ARG A 24 -14.91 -8.08 -12.09
N TYR A 25 -14.48 -7.62 -10.92
CA TYR A 25 -14.56 -8.35 -9.66
C TYR A 25 -15.90 -8.19 -8.96
N PHE A 26 -16.84 -7.43 -9.51
CA PHE A 26 -18.14 -7.19 -8.88
C PHE A 26 -19.29 -7.59 -9.80
N TYR A 27 -20.44 -7.93 -9.22
CA TYR A 27 -21.67 -8.08 -10.02
C TYR A 27 -22.05 -6.72 -10.62
N SER A 28 -22.09 -6.67 -11.96
CA SER A 28 -21.73 -5.46 -12.72
C SER A 28 -22.63 -4.22 -12.53
N GLU A 29 -23.83 -4.36 -11.99
CA GLU A 29 -24.83 -3.30 -12.10
C GLU A 29 -24.69 -2.17 -11.06
N ILE A 30 -24.19 -2.47 -9.86
CA ILE A 30 -24.16 -1.51 -8.75
C ILE A 30 -23.16 -0.38 -9.01
N PHE A 31 -22.04 -0.68 -9.68
CA PHE A 31 -20.94 0.28 -9.87
C PHE A 31 -20.99 1.01 -11.21
N ASN A 32 -21.88 0.62 -12.13
CA ASN A 32 -22.01 1.25 -13.44
C ASN A 32 -22.53 2.69 -13.37
N ILE A 33 -23.17 3.08 -12.27
CA ILE A 33 -23.65 4.44 -12.03
C ILE A 33 -22.54 5.38 -11.53
N PHE A 34 -21.36 4.85 -11.20
CA PHE A 34 -20.25 5.63 -10.67
C PHE A 34 -19.28 6.05 -11.77
N SER A 35 -18.63 7.20 -11.56
CA SER A 35 -17.57 7.72 -12.43
C SER A 35 -16.28 8.03 -11.66
N ILE A 36 -15.15 8.08 -12.38
CA ILE A 36 -13.86 8.56 -11.83
C ILE A 36 -13.60 9.97 -12.32
N THR A 37 -13.36 10.89 -11.39
CA THR A 37 -13.19 12.32 -11.69
C THR A 37 -11.89 12.84 -11.10
N TYR A 38 -11.22 13.75 -11.81
CA TYR A 38 -10.09 14.49 -11.26
C TYR A 38 -10.59 15.77 -10.59
N ASP A 39 -10.25 15.96 -9.32
CA ASP A 39 -10.59 17.15 -8.54
C ASP A 39 -9.38 17.54 -7.66
N PRO A 40 -8.63 18.61 -8.00
CA PRO A 40 -7.46 19.01 -7.22
C PRO A 40 -7.83 19.57 -5.83
N THR A 41 -9.11 19.84 -5.56
CA THR A 41 -9.55 20.48 -4.32
C THR A 41 -9.71 19.50 -3.15
N ILE A 42 -9.89 18.19 -3.41
CA ILE A 42 -10.14 17.21 -2.35
C ILE A 42 -8.93 16.97 -1.42
N TRP A 43 -7.73 17.37 -1.87
CA TRP A 43 -6.52 17.32 -1.05
C TRP A 43 -6.62 18.25 0.17
N TYR A 44 -7.31 19.39 0.01
CA TYR A 44 -7.48 20.39 1.06
C TYR A 44 -8.52 19.90 2.09
N GLY A 45 -8.06 19.61 3.31
CA GLY A 45 -8.91 19.25 4.45
C GLY A 45 -8.81 17.79 4.89
N SER A 46 -8.66 16.85 3.94
CA SER A 46 -8.61 15.41 4.24
C SER A 46 -7.20 14.80 4.18
N ARG A 47 -6.25 15.44 3.47
CA ARG A 47 -4.92 14.87 3.12
C ARG A 47 -5.00 13.47 2.52
N ASN A 48 -6.15 13.15 1.90
CA ASN A 48 -6.38 11.89 1.21
C ASN A 48 -6.37 12.15 -0.31
N PRO A 49 -5.44 11.55 -1.07
CA PRO A 49 -5.32 11.78 -2.51
C PRO A 49 -6.50 11.24 -3.32
N ALA A 50 -7.29 10.29 -2.78
CA ALA A 50 -8.43 9.71 -3.47
C ALA A 50 -9.59 9.35 -2.52
N LEU A 51 -10.81 9.78 -2.86
CA LEU A 51 -12.00 9.64 -2.02
C LEU A 51 -13.24 9.29 -2.84
N ILE A 52 -14.08 8.41 -2.30
CA ILE A 52 -15.42 8.16 -2.81
C ILE A 52 -16.44 9.17 -2.27
N TYR A 53 -17.35 9.58 -3.14
CA TYR A 53 -18.46 10.49 -2.90
C TYR A 53 -19.76 9.75 -3.28
N PRO A 54 -20.33 8.94 -2.35
CA PRO A 54 -21.42 8.03 -2.67
C PRO A 54 -22.70 8.73 -3.15
N LEU A 55 -22.99 9.93 -2.65
CA LEU A 55 -24.20 10.68 -3.02
C LEU A 55 -24.10 11.24 -4.44
N GLU A 56 -22.91 11.67 -4.82
CA GLU A 56 -22.58 12.20 -6.14
C GLU A 56 -22.33 11.10 -7.17
N ARG A 57 -22.16 9.85 -6.71
CA ARG A 57 -21.78 8.68 -7.53
C ARG A 57 -20.45 8.91 -8.24
N GLU A 58 -19.50 9.46 -7.50
CA GLU A 58 -18.17 9.73 -8.02
C GLU A 58 -17.12 9.14 -7.09
N MET A 59 -16.00 8.72 -7.64
CA MET A 59 -14.75 8.66 -6.92
C MET A 59 -13.80 9.70 -7.52
N ARG A 60 -13.18 10.50 -6.65
CA ARG A 60 -12.30 11.58 -7.07
C ARG A 60 -10.86 11.27 -6.70
N PHE A 61 -9.94 11.62 -7.59
CA PHE A 61 -8.51 11.66 -7.30
C PHE A 61 -7.98 13.09 -7.49
N SER A 62 -6.96 13.47 -6.71
CA SER A 62 -6.48 14.85 -6.67
C SER A 62 -5.03 15.05 -7.07
N THR A 63 -4.26 13.99 -7.27
CA THR A 63 -2.82 14.13 -7.51
C THR A 63 -2.48 13.87 -8.98
N PRO A 64 -1.61 14.69 -9.60
CA PRO A 64 -0.89 15.84 -9.02
C PRO A 64 -1.79 17.07 -8.78
N ASN A 65 -1.44 17.93 -7.83
CA ASN A 65 -2.08 19.22 -7.52
C ASN A 65 -1.07 20.27 -7.00
N GLU A 66 -1.56 21.35 -6.38
CA GLU A 66 -0.71 22.42 -5.86
C GLU A 66 0.20 22.00 -4.70
N CYS A 67 -0.23 21.04 -3.88
CA CYS A 67 0.52 20.55 -2.73
C CYS A 67 1.34 19.29 -3.03
N VAL A 68 0.81 18.41 -3.88
CA VAL A 68 1.46 17.15 -4.28
C VAL A 68 1.74 17.21 -5.76
N LYS A 69 2.99 17.49 -6.13
CA LYS A 69 3.39 17.74 -7.53
C LYS A 69 3.57 16.47 -8.39
N PHE A 70 3.17 15.32 -7.87
CA PHE A 70 3.35 14.02 -8.50
C PHE A 70 2.10 13.16 -8.30
N ASP A 71 1.97 12.08 -9.08
CA ASP A 71 0.93 11.08 -8.85
C ASP A 71 1.23 10.27 -7.58
N TYR A 72 0.32 10.31 -6.61
CA TYR A 72 0.47 9.60 -5.34
C TYR A 72 0.38 8.08 -5.52
N TYR A 73 -0.34 7.62 -6.55
CA TYR A 73 -0.57 6.20 -6.86
C TYR A 73 -0.06 5.88 -8.27
N GLN A 74 1.26 5.86 -8.42
CA GLN A 74 1.92 5.83 -9.74
C GLN A 74 1.59 4.57 -10.55
N SER A 75 1.60 3.40 -9.92
CA SER A 75 1.37 2.13 -10.61
C SER A 75 -0.11 1.84 -10.85
N PHE A 76 -0.42 1.15 -11.94
CA PHE A 76 -1.78 0.65 -12.21
C PHE A 76 -2.34 -0.16 -11.04
N SER A 77 -1.52 -1.04 -10.46
CA SER A 77 -1.92 -1.86 -9.30
C SER A 77 -2.24 -1.01 -8.07
N SER A 78 -1.49 0.06 -7.79
CA SER A 78 -1.85 0.97 -6.68
C SER A 78 -3.16 1.72 -6.92
N LYS A 79 -3.42 2.15 -8.18
CA LYS A 79 -4.71 2.75 -8.58
C LYS A 79 -5.86 1.74 -8.42
N LEU A 80 -5.68 0.51 -8.88
CA LEU A 80 -6.65 -0.57 -8.70
C LEU A 80 -6.92 -0.82 -7.20
N GLY A 81 -5.87 -0.86 -6.38
CA GLY A 81 -5.98 -1.07 -4.93
C GLY A 81 -6.75 0.05 -4.23
N ILE A 82 -6.41 1.33 -4.47
CA ILE A 82 -7.10 2.45 -3.82
C ILE A 82 -8.53 2.65 -4.32
N ILE A 83 -8.81 2.36 -5.60
CA ILE A 83 -10.16 2.34 -6.14
C ILE A 83 -10.96 1.24 -5.44
N SER A 84 -10.45 0.01 -5.42
CA SER A 84 -11.09 -1.12 -4.75
C SER A 84 -11.37 -0.82 -3.28
N HIS A 85 -10.43 -0.17 -2.58
CA HIS A 85 -10.60 0.28 -1.20
C HIS A 85 -11.77 1.23 -1.01
N ASN A 86 -11.82 2.28 -1.83
CA ASN A 86 -12.85 3.29 -1.74
C ASN A 86 -14.23 2.72 -2.03
N PHE A 87 -14.34 1.81 -3.01
CA PHE A 87 -15.61 1.15 -3.31
C PHE A 87 -16.00 0.07 -2.30
N ALA A 88 -15.04 -0.58 -1.64
CA ALA A 88 -15.31 -1.53 -0.55
C ALA A 88 -16.00 -0.89 0.66
N TYR A 89 -15.88 0.43 0.85
CA TYR A 89 -16.66 1.16 1.86
C TYR A 89 -18.17 1.15 1.58
N LEU A 90 -18.59 1.07 0.32
CA LEU A 90 -20.01 1.05 0.00
C LEU A 90 -20.68 -0.17 0.64
N ALA A 91 -20.02 -1.33 0.64
CA ALA A 91 -20.54 -2.53 1.30
C ALA A 91 -20.83 -2.28 2.79
N ASP A 92 -19.96 -1.57 3.50
CA ASP A 92 -20.17 -1.19 4.90
C ASP A 92 -21.42 -0.33 5.09
N ILE A 93 -21.63 0.66 4.21
CA ILE A 93 -22.79 1.57 4.27
C ILE A 93 -24.10 0.77 4.21
N TYR A 94 -24.17 -0.25 3.36
CA TYR A 94 -25.34 -1.10 3.25
C TYR A 94 -25.42 -2.15 4.37
N GLU A 95 -24.30 -2.73 4.77
CA GLU A 95 -24.25 -3.84 5.74
C GLU A 95 -24.47 -3.38 7.19
N PHE A 96 -23.77 -2.32 7.62
CA PHE A 96 -23.76 -1.92 9.05
C PHE A 96 -24.55 -0.65 9.34
N TYR A 97 -24.66 0.25 8.36
CA TYR A 97 -25.24 1.59 8.59
C TYR A 97 -26.58 1.78 7.89
N ASN A 98 -27.09 0.77 7.18
CA ASN A 98 -28.38 0.81 6.47
C ASN A 98 -28.59 2.09 5.65
N GLY A 99 -27.57 2.51 4.91
CA GLY A 99 -27.59 3.74 4.11
C GLY A 99 -27.26 5.04 4.86
N ASP A 100 -27.02 4.99 6.18
CA ASP A 100 -26.64 6.16 6.98
C ASP A 100 -25.15 6.51 6.78
N LEU A 101 -24.89 7.25 5.70
CA LEU A 101 -23.55 7.75 5.38
C LEU A 101 -22.99 8.65 6.49
N ARG A 102 -23.84 9.39 7.22
CA ARG A 102 -23.36 10.28 8.28
C ARG A 102 -22.80 9.47 9.45
N MET A 103 -23.50 8.42 9.86
CA MET A 103 -23.03 7.51 10.91
C MET A 103 -21.74 6.81 10.50
N PHE A 104 -21.68 6.31 9.26
CA PHE A 104 -20.47 5.74 8.67
C PHE A 104 -19.27 6.70 8.75
N LEU A 105 -19.44 7.96 8.32
CA LEU A 105 -18.37 8.97 8.34
C LEU A 105 -17.91 9.30 9.77
N VAL A 106 -18.83 9.32 10.74
CA VAL A 106 -18.51 9.51 12.16
C VAL A 106 -17.72 8.31 12.72
N GLU A 107 -18.06 7.07 12.33
CA GLU A 107 -17.27 5.91 12.73
C GLU A 107 -15.88 5.95 12.08
N GLN A 108 -15.81 6.16 10.77
CA GLN A 108 -14.54 6.20 10.02
C GLN A 108 -13.56 7.27 10.54
N SER A 109 -14.08 8.41 11.03
CA SER A 109 -13.25 9.47 11.61
C SER A 109 -12.73 9.13 13.01
N ARG A 110 -13.39 8.19 13.72
CA ARG A 110 -13.08 7.84 15.11
C ARG A 110 -12.32 6.52 15.21
N PHE A 111 -12.68 5.55 14.39
CA PHE A 111 -12.25 4.17 14.48
C PHE A 111 -11.53 3.74 13.20
N ILE A 112 -10.66 2.73 13.34
CA ILE A 112 -9.89 2.15 12.23
C ILE A 112 -10.66 0.97 11.60
N THR A 113 -11.68 0.47 12.29
CA THR A 113 -12.48 -0.71 11.91
C THR A 113 -13.06 -0.64 10.52
N THR A 114 -13.59 0.52 10.14
CA THR A 114 -14.13 0.77 8.80
C THR A 114 -13.05 0.60 7.72
N ILE A 115 -11.84 1.12 7.95
CA ILE A 115 -10.69 0.93 7.05
C ILE A 115 -10.32 -0.56 6.97
N GLN A 116 -10.32 -1.25 8.12
CA GLN A 116 -9.97 -2.67 8.18
C GLN A 116 -10.92 -3.55 7.41
N ARG A 117 -12.23 -3.34 7.56
CA ARG A 117 -13.23 -4.10 6.78
C ARG A 117 -13.09 -3.82 5.29
N ALA A 118 -12.85 -2.57 4.89
CA ALA A 118 -12.61 -2.23 3.50
C ALA A 118 -11.38 -2.97 2.94
N ASN A 119 -10.22 -2.89 3.59
CA ASN A 119 -9.01 -3.57 3.15
C ASN A 119 -9.12 -5.09 3.17
N LEU A 120 -9.79 -5.64 4.18
CA LEU A 120 -10.05 -7.06 4.25
C LEU A 120 -10.90 -7.53 3.05
N ARG A 121 -11.96 -6.80 2.69
CA ARG A 121 -12.74 -7.08 1.46
C ARG A 121 -11.88 -7.04 0.21
N ILE A 122 -10.97 -6.07 0.08
CA ILE A 122 -10.07 -5.99 -1.08
C ILE A 122 -9.16 -7.22 -1.17
N ALA A 123 -8.65 -7.70 -0.04
CA ALA A 123 -7.76 -8.86 0.01
C ALA A 123 -8.41 -10.13 -0.54
N HIS A 124 -9.74 -10.21 -0.53
CA HIS A 124 -10.51 -11.28 -1.14
C HIS A 124 -10.53 -11.27 -2.68
N PHE A 125 -10.08 -10.20 -3.37
CA PHE A 125 -10.12 -10.19 -4.84
C PHE A 125 -8.91 -9.55 -5.53
N VAL A 126 -8.24 -8.58 -4.92
CA VAL A 126 -7.02 -7.97 -5.45
C VAL A 126 -5.95 -7.78 -4.36
N PRO A 127 -5.53 -8.85 -3.66
CA PRO A 127 -4.58 -8.75 -2.54
C PRO A 127 -3.21 -8.19 -2.93
N ASP A 128 -2.73 -8.45 -4.15
CA ASP A 128 -1.50 -7.86 -4.69
C ASP A 128 -1.62 -6.34 -4.85
N ALA A 129 -2.77 -5.86 -5.33
CA ALA A 129 -3.06 -4.43 -5.47
C ALA A 129 -3.17 -3.74 -4.09
N LEU A 130 -3.66 -4.46 -3.06
CA LEU A 130 -3.69 -3.99 -1.68
C LEU A 130 -2.28 -3.80 -1.09
N VAL A 131 -1.36 -4.72 -1.37
CA VAL A 131 0.05 -4.55 -0.95
C VAL A 131 0.68 -3.37 -1.68
N GLU A 132 0.45 -3.26 -2.99
CA GLU A 132 1.02 -2.19 -3.81
C GLU A 132 0.48 -0.80 -3.45
N VAL A 133 -0.81 -0.66 -3.09
CA VAL A 133 -1.34 0.63 -2.61
C VAL A 133 -0.70 1.04 -1.27
N THR A 134 -0.40 0.08 -0.39
CA THR A 134 0.33 0.33 0.86
C THR A 134 1.77 0.76 0.57
N ALA A 135 2.46 0.08 -0.34
CA ALA A 135 3.81 0.44 -0.78
C ALA A 135 3.88 1.85 -1.38
N GLN A 136 3.05 2.16 -2.37
CA GLN A 136 3.00 3.50 -2.96
C GLN A 136 2.55 4.55 -1.96
N GLY A 137 1.65 4.21 -1.03
CA GLY A 137 1.26 5.08 0.07
C GLY A 137 2.43 5.47 0.97
N LEU A 138 3.27 4.50 1.33
CA LEU A 138 4.49 4.70 2.11
C LEU A 138 5.51 5.57 1.35
N ARG A 139 5.81 5.19 0.11
CA ARG A 139 6.80 5.89 -0.72
C ARG A 139 6.37 7.33 -1.03
N SER A 140 5.12 7.55 -1.40
CA SER A 140 4.56 8.89 -1.61
C SER A 140 4.56 9.72 -0.33
N PHE A 141 4.28 9.12 0.83
CA PHE A 141 4.42 9.78 2.13
C PHE A 141 5.86 10.24 2.38
N MET A 142 6.85 9.36 2.15
CA MET A 142 8.26 9.71 2.29
C MET A 142 8.64 10.89 1.38
N ARG A 143 8.17 10.88 0.12
CA ARG A 143 8.41 11.98 -0.84
C ARG A 143 7.80 13.29 -0.36
N LEU A 144 6.56 13.26 0.14
CA LEU A 144 5.89 14.45 0.70
C LEU A 144 6.60 15.02 1.92
N LYS A 145 7.26 14.18 2.71
CA LYS A 145 8.01 14.59 3.89
C LYS A 145 9.42 15.07 3.59
N GLY A 146 9.81 15.10 2.31
CA GLY A 146 11.16 15.48 1.90
C GLY A 146 12.23 14.45 2.29
N LEU A 147 11.81 13.26 2.73
CA LEU A 147 12.72 12.19 3.14
C LEU A 147 13.40 11.56 1.90
N ILE A 148 12.78 11.65 0.72
CA ILE A 148 13.34 11.10 -0.52
C ILE A 148 13.28 12.12 -1.66
N SER A 149 14.28 12.12 -2.53
CA SER A 149 14.35 12.96 -3.73
C SER A 149 13.50 12.40 -4.88
N GLU A 150 13.10 13.25 -5.84
CA GLU A 150 12.33 12.80 -7.02
C GLU A 150 13.07 11.74 -7.87
N ALA A 151 14.40 11.86 -8.00
CA ALA A 151 15.23 10.96 -8.81
C ALA A 151 15.40 9.54 -8.24
N SER A 152 15.14 9.33 -6.95
CA SER A 152 15.25 7.99 -6.32
C SER A 152 14.04 7.09 -6.60
N TYR A 153 12.95 7.65 -7.12
CA TYR A 153 11.68 6.95 -7.29
C TYR A 153 11.58 6.18 -8.62
N GLU A 154 12.16 6.71 -9.69
CA GLU A 154 12.13 6.11 -11.03
C GLU A 154 12.84 4.74 -11.11
N ASN A 155 13.74 4.45 -10.17
CA ASN A 155 14.47 3.17 -10.12
C ASN A 155 13.78 2.08 -9.29
N ALA A 156 12.84 2.45 -8.40
CA ALA A 156 12.20 1.52 -7.45
C ALA A 156 11.06 0.68 -8.09
N GLU A 157 10.54 1.07 -9.25
CA GLU A 157 9.55 0.29 -10.01
C GLU A 157 10.09 -1.09 -10.43
N SER A 158 11.42 -1.23 -10.56
CA SER A 158 12.07 -2.47 -11.03
C SER A 158 12.02 -3.64 -10.03
N PHE A 159 11.82 -3.37 -8.73
CA PHE A 159 12.02 -4.38 -7.69
C PHE A 159 10.80 -5.28 -7.47
N LEU A 160 9.58 -4.77 -7.67
CA LEU A 160 8.34 -5.55 -7.57
C LEU A 160 7.92 -6.20 -8.91
N SER A 161 8.36 -5.65 -10.04
CA SER A 161 8.16 -6.22 -11.37
C SER A 161 9.01 -7.47 -11.68
N SER A 162 10.00 -7.80 -10.84
CA SER A 162 10.79 -9.03 -11.00
C SER A 162 10.04 -10.32 -10.62
N GLY A 163 8.80 -10.21 -10.15
CA GLY A 163 7.86 -11.32 -9.96
C GLY A 163 6.97 -11.56 -11.17
N GLY A 164 7.56 -11.93 -12.31
CA GLY A 164 6.83 -12.45 -13.47
C GLY A 164 6.32 -11.40 -14.46
N VAL A 165 7.05 -11.23 -15.56
CA VAL A 165 6.53 -10.66 -16.80
C VAL A 165 5.38 -11.55 -17.28
N ILE A 166 4.17 -11.01 -17.43
CA ILE A 166 3.18 -11.58 -18.34
C ILE A 166 2.68 -10.44 -19.22
N GLU A 167 3.10 -10.52 -20.48
CA GLU A 167 2.66 -9.67 -21.58
C GLU A 167 1.12 -9.70 -21.68
N HIS A 168 0.52 -8.53 -21.76
CA HIS A 168 -0.85 -8.39 -22.24
C HIS A 168 -0.87 -8.68 -23.75
N GLU A 169 -1.20 -9.91 -24.14
CA GLU A 169 -1.65 -10.18 -25.52
C GLU A 169 -3.04 -9.57 -25.73
N GLY A 170 -3.04 -8.29 -26.14
CA GLY A 170 -4.18 -7.63 -26.76
C GLY A 170 -3.84 -7.32 -28.20
N ALA A 171 -4.48 -8.05 -29.13
CA ALA A 171 -4.78 -7.63 -30.49
C ALA A 171 -3.65 -7.06 -31.35
N ASN A 172 -3.11 -7.87 -32.27
CA ASN A 172 -3.06 -7.46 -33.67
C ASN A 172 -2.76 -8.64 -34.60
N ALA A 173 -3.79 -9.04 -35.36
CA ALA A 173 -3.62 -9.77 -36.59
C ALA A 173 -2.99 -8.82 -37.63
N GLN A 174 -1.70 -9.00 -37.91
CA GLN A 174 -1.08 -8.49 -39.14
C GLN A 174 -0.33 -9.62 -39.85
N LYS A 175 -0.98 -10.16 -40.89
CA LYS A 175 -0.50 -10.07 -42.28
C LYS A 175 1.02 -9.84 -42.42
N GLU A 176 1.81 -10.90 -42.44
CA GLU A 176 3.15 -10.90 -43.04
C GLU A 176 3.18 -11.80 -44.26
N MET A 177 3.32 -11.17 -45.44
CA MET A 177 4.03 -11.78 -46.55
C MET A 177 5.53 -11.55 -46.33
N ARG A 178 6.25 -12.65 -46.49
CA ARG A 178 7.69 -12.86 -46.38
C ARG A 178 8.54 -11.94 -47.27
N GLY A 179 9.76 -11.72 -46.77
CA GLY A 179 11.00 -11.59 -47.55
C GLY A 179 11.75 -10.31 -47.22
N GLY A 180 13.03 -10.30 -46.83
CA GLY A 180 14.02 -11.35 -46.70
C GLY A 180 15.42 -10.72 -46.55
N ILE A 181 16.36 -11.55 -46.11
CA ILE A 181 17.79 -11.55 -46.49
C ILE A 181 18.69 -10.40 -46.01
N GLY A 182 19.79 -10.82 -45.36
CA GLY A 182 21.12 -10.18 -45.46
C GLY A 182 21.62 -9.65 -44.12
N ALA A 183 22.50 -10.38 -43.41
CA ALA A 183 23.96 -10.34 -43.55
C ALA A 183 24.56 -8.98 -43.09
N ASP A 184 25.67 -8.84 -42.39
CA ASP A 184 26.66 -9.69 -41.73
C ASP A 184 27.68 -8.67 -41.12
N LYS A 185 28.61 -9.14 -40.27
CA LYS A 185 29.90 -8.52 -39.90
C LYS A 185 30.01 -7.55 -38.71
N LYS A 186 30.47 -8.16 -37.61
CA LYS A 186 31.83 -8.07 -37.01
C LYS A 186 32.43 -6.70 -36.64
N SER A 187 32.81 -6.67 -35.35
CA SER A 187 34.08 -6.16 -34.77
C SER A 187 34.16 -4.63 -34.57
N LYS A 188 34.85 -4.08 -33.55
CA LYS A 188 36.02 -4.52 -32.79
C LYS A 188 36.20 -3.62 -31.55
N LYS A 189 36.77 -4.21 -30.49
CA LYS A 189 37.37 -3.58 -29.29
C LYS A 189 38.28 -2.38 -29.61
N SER A 190 38.38 -1.37 -28.73
CA SER A 190 39.42 -1.31 -27.67
C SER A 190 39.69 0.07 -27.05
N LYS A 191 39.78 0.09 -25.70
CA LYS A 191 40.82 0.69 -24.82
C LYS A 191 41.17 2.20 -24.86
N LYS A 192 40.84 2.89 -23.75
CA LYS A 192 41.68 3.28 -22.58
C LYS A 192 42.92 4.20 -22.77
N SER A 193 42.86 5.39 -22.14
CA SER A 193 43.96 6.11 -21.42
C SER A 193 43.37 7.37 -20.73
N LYS A 194 43.38 7.56 -19.39
CA LYS A 194 44.44 8.16 -18.51
C LYS A 194 45.14 9.37 -19.17
N LYS A 195 45.29 10.56 -18.56
CA LYS A 195 45.79 10.89 -17.20
C LYS A 195 45.79 12.44 -17.00
N SER A 196 45.76 12.88 -15.72
CA SER A 196 46.34 14.12 -15.09
C SER A 196 45.88 15.52 -15.59
N GLU A 197 45.79 16.61 -14.82
CA GLU A 197 46.34 17.06 -13.52
C GLU A 197 45.53 18.31 -13.08
N ALA A 198 45.12 18.40 -11.81
CA ALA A 198 45.61 19.36 -10.79
C ALA A 198 45.29 20.84 -11.02
N GLY A 199 44.49 21.40 -10.10
CA GLY A 199 44.25 22.84 -9.91
C GLY A 199 43.44 23.05 -8.63
N GLU A 200 44.14 23.33 -7.53
CA GLU A 200 43.55 23.79 -6.27
C GLU A 200 42.90 25.16 -6.48
N ASP A 201 41.70 25.37 -5.96
CA ASP A 201 41.40 26.65 -5.30
C ASP A 201 40.32 26.49 -4.23
N MET A 202 40.57 27.15 -3.10
CA MET A 202 39.74 27.12 -1.90
C MET A 202 38.57 28.10 -2.04
N SER A 203 37.35 27.57 -2.05
CA SER A 203 36.19 28.28 -1.49
C SER A 203 35.31 27.27 -0.75
N ALA A 204 35.67 27.04 0.51
CA ALA A 204 34.83 26.34 1.46
C ALA A 204 33.63 27.20 1.87
N MET A 205 32.56 26.50 2.25
CA MET A 205 31.39 26.94 3.04
C MET A 205 30.16 27.39 2.24
N SER A 206 29.32 26.40 1.86
CA SER A 206 27.86 26.46 2.15
C SER A 206 27.05 25.18 1.86
N ASP A 207 27.60 24.11 1.26
CA ASP A 207 26.73 23.06 0.70
C ASP A 207 26.73 21.70 1.44
N GLU A 208 27.61 21.51 2.43
CA GLU A 208 27.77 20.20 3.10
C GLU A 208 26.73 19.88 4.21
N ALA A 209 25.78 20.78 4.47
CA ALA A 209 24.73 20.57 5.47
C ALA A 209 23.41 20.00 4.91
N VAL A 210 23.27 19.87 3.58
CA VAL A 210 22.03 19.39 2.94
C VAL A 210 22.16 17.97 2.36
N GLU A 211 23.38 17.44 2.20
CA GLU A 211 23.56 16.09 1.64
C GLU A 211 23.48 14.94 2.65
N ARG A 212 23.46 15.20 3.97
CA ARG A 212 23.45 14.13 4.99
C ARG A 212 22.06 13.58 5.34
N ASP A 213 20.96 14.25 4.98
CA ASP A 213 19.60 13.83 5.36
C ASP A 213 18.92 12.88 4.37
N SER A 214 19.33 12.86 3.09
CA SER A 214 18.66 12.02 2.08
C SER A 214 19.07 10.54 2.07
N ASP A 215 20.11 10.17 2.83
CA ASP A 215 20.76 8.87 2.71
C ASP A 215 20.01 7.76 3.47
N GLY A 216 19.41 8.07 4.63
CA GLY A 216 18.68 7.10 5.46
C GLY A 216 17.36 6.62 4.84
N ALA A 217 16.63 7.51 4.18
CA ALA A 217 15.38 7.17 3.51
C ALA A 217 15.60 6.60 2.09
N ARG A 218 16.69 6.98 1.40
CA ARG A 218 17.18 6.25 0.22
C ARG A 218 17.59 4.81 0.53
N ARG A 219 18.12 4.54 1.74
CA ARG A 219 18.41 3.17 2.18
C ARG A 219 17.14 2.36 2.36
N ILE A 220 16.07 2.90 2.95
CA ILE A 220 14.80 2.18 3.10
C ILE A 220 14.26 1.72 1.74
N LEU A 221 14.15 2.63 0.77
CA LEU A 221 13.62 2.33 -0.58
C LEU A 221 14.39 1.24 -1.34
N ASN A 222 15.62 0.94 -0.90
CA ASN A 222 16.48 -0.07 -1.50
C ASN A 222 16.76 -1.23 -0.52
N SER A 223 15.99 -1.35 0.56
CA SER A 223 16.20 -2.34 1.61
C SER A 223 15.04 -3.31 1.76
N GLU A 224 15.34 -4.48 2.32
CA GLU A 224 14.35 -5.46 2.75
C GLU A 224 13.33 -4.90 3.76
N TYR A 225 13.71 -3.88 4.54
CA TYR A 225 12.82 -3.27 5.54
C TYR A 225 11.59 -2.57 4.96
N GLU A 226 11.67 -2.04 3.74
CA GLU A 226 10.51 -1.44 3.11
C GLU A 226 9.43 -2.49 2.87
N GLU A 227 9.79 -3.62 2.27
CA GLU A 227 8.83 -4.69 1.97
C GLU A 227 8.26 -5.30 3.25
N VAL A 228 9.08 -5.49 4.28
CA VAL A 228 8.64 -5.97 5.60
C VAL A 228 7.66 -4.96 6.22
N LEU A 229 7.99 -3.67 6.24
CA LEU A 229 7.09 -2.63 6.76
C LEU A 229 5.77 -2.62 5.99
N VAL A 230 5.81 -2.70 4.66
CA VAL A 230 4.62 -2.73 3.81
C VAL A 230 3.72 -3.93 4.14
N LEU A 231 4.29 -5.12 4.34
CA LEU A 231 3.51 -6.32 4.68
C LEU A 231 2.92 -6.24 6.09
N LEU A 232 3.70 -5.76 7.06
CA LEU A 232 3.22 -5.55 8.41
C LEU A 232 2.09 -4.51 8.45
N GLU A 233 2.23 -3.42 7.68
CA GLU A 233 1.18 -2.42 7.51
C GLU A 233 -0.05 -2.99 6.83
N THR A 234 0.13 -3.81 5.78
CA THR A 234 -0.99 -4.42 5.05
C THR A 234 -1.78 -5.37 5.95
N LEU A 235 -1.09 -6.28 6.66
CA LEU A 235 -1.71 -7.18 7.63
C LEU A 235 -2.47 -6.39 8.71
N GLY A 236 -1.87 -5.32 9.19
CA GLY A 236 -2.47 -4.41 10.15
C GLY A 236 -3.73 -3.70 9.68
N LEU A 237 -3.65 -3.16 8.46
CA LEU A 237 -4.73 -2.53 7.75
C LEU A 237 -5.84 -3.52 7.37
N MET A 238 -5.60 -4.83 7.38
CA MET A 238 -6.62 -5.87 7.25
C MET A 238 -7.18 -6.35 8.61
N GLY A 239 -6.52 -6.01 9.72
CA GLY A 239 -6.82 -6.60 11.03
C GLY A 239 -6.45 -8.08 11.14
N MET A 240 -5.45 -8.52 10.38
CA MET A 240 -4.95 -9.90 10.39
C MET A 240 -3.92 -10.13 11.50
N PRO A 241 -3.83 -11.38 12.02
CA PRO A 241 -2.77 -11.77 12.94
C PRO A 241 -1.38 -11.59 12.34
N ARG A 242 -0.41 -11.33 13.22
CA ARG A 242 1.02 -11.25 12.89
C ARG A 242 1.86 -11.76 14.06
N ARG A 243 3.03 -12.32 13.76
CA ARG A 243 3.95 -12.88 14.76
C ARG A 243 5.21 -12.04 14.97
N ASP A 244 5.56 -11.14 14.04
CA ASP A 244 6.73 -10.29 14.20
C ASP A 244 6.60 -9.36 15.43
N ASP A 245 7.70 -9.22 16.19
CA ASP A 245 7.82 -8.22 17.23
C ASP A 245 7.97 -6.83 16.59
N VAL A 246 6.86 -6.11 16.51
CA VAL A 246 6.79 -4.76 15.92
C VAL A 246 7.73 -3.78 16.63
N ILE A 247 7.97 -3.95 17.93
CA ILE A 247 8.83 -3.06 18.70
C ILE A 247 10.29 -3.33 18.36
N ALA A 248 10.71 -4.59 18.33
CA ALA A 248 12.04 -4.98 17.87
C ALA A 248 12.28 -4.53 16.42
N PHE A 249 11.29 -4.67 15.54
CA PHE A 249 11.37 -4.18 14.17
C PHE A 249 11.61 -2.66 14.10
N PHE A 250 10.88 -1.87 14.88
CA PHE A 250 11.08 -0.41 14.90
C PHE A 250 12.40 0.00 15.55
N GLU A 251 12.91 -0.74 16.52
CA GLU A 251 14.26 -0.52 17.05
C GLU A 251 15.31 -0.72 15.97
N GLU A 252 15.27 -1.88 15.30
CA GLU A 252 16.18 -2.20 14.20
C GLU A 252 16.08 -1.15 13.09
N LEU A 253 14.86 -0.84 12.62
CA LEU A 253 14.64 0.17 11.59
C LEU A 253 15.12 1.57 12.01
N ASN A 254 15.00 1.93 13.28
CA ASN A 254 15.47 3.21 13.81
C ASN A 254 17.00 3.29 13.84
N GLU A 255 17.72 2.17 13.97
CA GLU A 255 19.17 2.15 13.80
C GLU A 255 19.58 2.44 12.36
N TYR A 256 18.82 1.93 11.38
CA TYR A 256 19.09 2.14 9.96
C TYR A 256 18.61 3.50 9.43
N SER A 257 17.48 4.01 9.93
CA SER A 257 16.80 5.20 9.39
C SER A 257 16.00 5.96 10.47
N PRO A 258 16.68 6.61 11.43
CA PRO A 258 16.04 7.23 12.59
C PRO A 258 15.12 8.41 12.23
N GLU A 259 15.47 9.18 11.20
CA GLU A 259 14.67 10.31 10.75
C GLU A 259 13.33 9.84 10.18
N PHE A 260 13.36 8.81 9.32
CA PHE A 260 12.15 8.20 8.79
C PHE A 260 11.26 7.70 9.93
N VAL A 261 11.81 6.93 10.88
CA VAL A 261 11.03 6.37 11.99
C VAL A 261 10.40 7.48 12.83
N SER A 262 11.15 8.55 13.11
CA SER A 262 10.65 9.71 13.87
C SER A 262 9.48 10.42 13.18
N VAL A 263 9.51 10.52 11.85
CA VAL A 263 8.44 11.14 11.06
C VAL A 263 7.26 10.18 10.87
N PHE A 264 7.54 8.90 10.64
CA PHE A 264 6.57 7.84 10.43
C PHE A 264 5.69 7.64 11.66
N LEU A 265 6.26 7.49 12.86
CA LEU A 265 5.51 7.25 14.11
C LEU A 265 4.65 8.46 14.57
N LYS A 266 4.71 9.59 13.87
CA LYS A 266 3.90 10.79 14.12
C LYS A 266 2.72 10.94 13.14
N THR A 267 2.49 10.00 12.22
CA THR A 267 1.48 10.11 11.15
C THR A 267 0.28 9.18 11.34
N GLN A 268 -0.93 9.65 11.01
CA GLN A 268 -2.17 8.88 11.19
C GLN A 268 -2.53 7.99 9.98
N ASN A 269 -1.68 7.96 8.96
CA ASN A 269 -2.01 7.36 7.66
C ASN A 269 -1.70 5.86 7.59
N PHE A 270 -1.06 5.30 8.61
CA PHE A 270 -0.62 3.91 8.66
C PHE A 270 -1.16 3.24 9.92
N SER A 271 -1.18 1.91 9.93
CA SER A 271 -1.59 1.09 11.07
C SER A 271 -0.48 0.90 12.11
N TYR A 272 0.72 1.45 11.86
CA TYR A 272 1.94 1.22 12.64
C TYR A 272 2.22 -0.28 12.79
N ALA A 273 2.22 -0.99 11.67
CA ALA A 273 2.38 -2.44 11.60
C ALA A 273 1.27 -3.21 12.34
N GLY A 274 0.03 -2.74 12.31
CA GLY A 274 -1.13 -3.55 12.70
C GLY A 274 -1.49 -3.64 14.16
N ILE A 275 -1.03 -2.70 14.97
CA ILE A 275 -1.37 -2.56 16.40
C ILE A 275 -2.90 -2.44 16.67
N VAL A 276 -3.67 -2.36 15.60
CA VAL A 276 -5.11 -2.13 15.57
C VAL A 276 -5.90 -3.41 15.87
N THR A 277 -6.93 -3.28 16.70
CA THR A 277 -7.89 -4.36 17.00
C THR A 277 -8.61 -4.81 15.72
N PRO A 278 -8.98 -6.09 15.58
CA PRO A 278 -9.92 -6.50 14.54
C PRO A 278 -11.28 -5.80 14.65
N PRO A 279 -11.97 -5.58 13.51
CA PRO A 279 -13.12 -4.67 13.41
C PRO A 279 -14.37 -5.03 14.23
N TRP A 280 -14.50 -6.29 14.68
CA TRP A 280 -15.69 -6.78 15.41
C TRP A 280 -15.61 -6.65 16.92
N LEU A 281 -14.46 -6.25 17.46
CA LEU A 281 -14.26 -6.16 18.91
C LEU A 281 -14.46 -4.75 19.45
N ASN A 282 -15.12 -3.84 18.72
CA ASN A 282 -15.26 -2.44 19.13
C ASN A 282 -15.86 -2.23 20.53
N GLU A 283 -16.64 -3.19 21.02
CA GLU A 283 -17.28 -3.16 22.35
C GLU A 283 -16.45 -3.85 23.46
N ASP A 284 -15.54 -4.78 23.13
CA ASP A 284 -14.83 -5.57 24.14
C ASP A 284 -13.49 -4.94 24.53
N SER A 285 -13.44 -4.05 25.52
CA SER A 285 -12.26 -3.22 25.88
C SER A 285 -10.93 -3.96 26.13
N ARG A 286 -10.92 -5.29 26.14
CA ARG A 286 -9.73 -6.14 26.37
C ARG A 286 -8.75 -6.20 25.19
N PHE A 287 -9.08 -5.65 24.02
CA PHE A 287 -8.32 -5.92 22.80
C PHE A 287 -8.00 -4.69 21.95
N GLY A 288 -6.70 -4.44 21.73
CA GLY A 288 -6.10 -3.66 20.62
C GLY A 288 -6.39 -2.16 20.59
N ILE A 289 -5.86 -1.50 19.56
CA ILE A 289 -6.17 -0.11 19.25
C ILE A 289 -7.36 0.01 18.31
N ARG A 290 -8.47 0.57 18.79
CA ARG A 290 -9.68 0.81 17.95
C ARG A 290 -9.71 2.19 17.35
N ARG A 291 -9.25 3.16 18.13
CA ARG A 291 -9.40 4.58 17.85
C ARG A 291 -8.15 5.11 17.17
N ARG A 292 -8.34 5.95 16.15
CA ARG A 292 -7.23 6.67 15.52
C ARG A 292 -6.40 7.46 16.53
N THR A 293 -7.05 8.03 17.55
CA THR A 293 -6.36 8.75 18.63
C THR A 293 -5.45 7.87 19.47
N SER A 294 -5.87 6.63 19.74
CA SER A 294 -5.08 5.65 20.47
C SER A 294 -3.90 5.18 19.63
N LEU A 295 -4.06 5.08 18.31
CA LEU A 295 -2.96 4.79 17.39
C LEU A 295 -1.86 5.87 17.46
N ILE A 296 -2.24 7.15 17.44
CA ILE A 296 -1.25 8.25 17.62
C ILE A 296 -0.52 8.12 18.96
N HIS A 297 -1.26 7.82 20.02
CA HIS A 297 -0.68 7.65 21.35
C HIS A 297 0.35 6.52 21.37
N ALA A 298 0.06 5.41 20.70
CA ALA A 298 0.97 4.29 20.50
C ALA A 298 2.27 4.70 19.82
N GLY A 299 2.17 5.38 18.67
CA GLY A 299 3.34 5.88 17.94
C GLY A 299 4.19 6.80 18.83
N GLY A 300 3.55 7.64 19.66
CA GLY A 300 4.23 8.49 20.63
C GLY A 300 4.93 7.73 21.78
N ILE A 301 4.41 6.58 22.21
CA ILE A 301 5.09 5.72 23.18
C ILE A 301 6.32 5.08 22.53
N ILE A 302 6.16 4.47 21.35
CA ILE A 302 7.27 3.84 20.61
C ILE A 302 8.38 4.87 20.35
N ALA A 303 8.03 6.07 19.86
CA ALA A 303 8.99 7.13 19.62
C ALA A 303 9.76 7.53 20.90
N ARG A 304 9.08 7.69 22.05
CA ARG A 304 9.75 8.02 23.32
C ARG A 304 10.66 6.90 23.81
N MET A 305 10.28 5.64 23.57
CA MET A 305 11.12 4.48 23.87
C MET A 305 12.41 4.52 23.04
N LEU A 306 12.28 4.69 21.72
CA LEU A 306 13.42 4.77 20.80
C LEU A 306 14.34 5.97 21.10
N GLU A 307 13.78 7.09 21.55
CA GLU A 307 14.52 8.27 22.01
C GLU A 307 15.15 8.11 23.41
N ARG A 308 15.04 6.93 24.04
CA ARG A 308 15.50 6.64 25.41
C ARG A 308 14.89 7.56 26.48
N ARG A 309 13.72 8.12 26.20
CA ARG A 309 12.91 8.95 27.12
C ARG A 309 11.91 8.14 27.92
N MET A 310 11.75 6.86 27.59
CA MET A 310 10.92 5.88 28.28
C MET A 310 11.68 4.54 28.27
N ARG A 311 11.67 3.79 29.37
CA ARG A 311 12.29 2.46 29.41
C ARG A 311 11.48 1.48 28.57
N ARG A 312 12.12 0.45 28.01
CA ARG A 312 11.46 -0.56 27.18
C ARG A 312 10.35 -1.26 27.96
N GLU A 313 10.57 -1.60 29.22
CA GLU A 313 9.57 -2.29 30.05
C GLU A 313 8.35 -1.41 30.30
N ASP A 314 8.55 -0.11 30.55
CA ASP A 314 7.46 0.86 30.74
C ASP A 314 6.68 1.07 29.43
N ALA A 315 7.38 1.11 28.30
CA ALA A 315 6.76 1.16 26.99
C ALA A 315 5.94 -0.11 26.75
N MET A 316 6.52 -1.31 26.89
CA MET A 316 5.82 -2.58 26.70
C MET A 316 4.58 -2.70 27.60
N SER A 317 4.64 -2.26 28.86
CA SER A 317 3.47 -2.21 29.74
C SER A 317 2.42 -1.18 29.28
N ALA A 318 2.84 0.00 28.82
CA ALA A 318 1.91 0.97 28.23
C ALA A 318 1.28 0.49 26.91
N LEU A 319 1.95 -0.45 26.23
CA LEU A 319 1.51 -1.09 25.00
C LEU A 319 0.90 -2.49 25.24
N GLU A 320 0.65 -2.88 26.49
CA GLU A 320 0.26 -4.26 26.87
C GLU A 320 -1.04 -4.74 26.21
N ASN A 321 -1.84 -3.83 25.65
CA ASN A 321 -3.06 -4.12 24.91
C ASN A 321 -2.88 -4.24 23.38
N PHE A 322 -1.66 -4.28 22.85
CA PHE A 322 -1.38 -4.15 21.40
C PHE A 322 -1.49 -5.47 20.64
N THR A 323 -1.37 -6.58 21.35
CA THR A 323 -1.51 -7.93 20.81
C THR A 323 -2.93 -8.40 20.97
N VAL A 324 -3.64 -8.54 19.84
CA VAL A 324 -4.94 -9.20 19.79
C VAL A 324 -4.77 -10.43 18.92
N TYR A 325 -4.27 -11.50 19.52
CA TYR A 325 -4.54 -12.83 19.00
C TYR A 325 -5.73 -13.38 19.78
N LEU A 326 -6.83 -13.57 19.09
CA LEU A 326 -7.93 -14.38 19.59
C LEU A 326 -7.78 -15.74 18.90
N GLU A 327 -7.47 -16.79 19.66
CA GLU A 327 -7.23 -18.14 19.15
C GLU A 327 -8.35 -18.66 18.22
N ASP A 328 -9.57 -18.15 18.38
CA ASP A 328 -10.75 -18.56 17.60
C ASP A 328 -11.32 -17.47 16.67
N PHE A 329 -10.72 -16.28 16.62
CA PHE A 329 -11.24 -15.23 15.74
C PHE A 329 -10.71 -15.41 14.32
N LYS A 330 -11.63 -15.43 13.36
CA LYS A 330 -11.35 -15.57 11.94
C LYS A 330 -11.69 -14.26 11.22
N PRO A 331 -10.73 -13.32 11.07
CA PRO A 331 -11.00 -12.03 10.44
C PRO A 331 -11.60 -12.22 9.06
N GLU A 332 -11.10 -13.17 8.28
CA GLU A 332 -11.62 -13.43 6.93
C GLU A 332 -13.12 -13.76 6.91
N GLU A 333 -13.74 -14.22 7.99
CA GLU A 333 -15.17 -14.56 8.02
C GLU A 333 -16.08 -13.33 8.25
N VAL A 334 -15.53 -12.18 8.65
CA VAL A 334 -16.31 -11.01 9.11
C VAL A 334 -16.65 -9.99 8.03
N VAL A 335 -16.50 -10.29 6.75
CA VAL A 335 -16.88 -9.35 5.69
C VAL A 335 -17.89 -9.95 4.73
N ASP A 336 -18.91 -9.18 4.37
CA ASP A 336 -19.84 -9.56 3.30
C ASP A 336 -19.14 -9.54 1.94
N MET A 337 -19.26 -10.67 1.24
CA MET A 337 -18.64 -10.94 -0.07
C MET A 337 -19.67 -11.09 -1.19
N ARG A 338 -20.98 -10.92 -0.94
CA ARG A 338 -22.05 -11.12 -1.94
C ARG A 338 -21.94 -10.24 -3.19
N TRP A 339 -21.12 -9.20 -3.11
CA TRP A 339 -20.94 -8.17 -4.12
C TRP A 339 -19.82 -8.53 -5.10
N ILE A 340 -18.98 -9.49 -4.70
CA ILE A 340 -17.78 -9.89 -5.42
C ILE A 340 -18.08 -11.11 -6.30
N ASN A 341 -17.61 -11.07 -7.53
CA ASN A 341 -17.52 -12.23 -8.40
C ASN A 341 -16.37 -13.12 -7.90
N LEU A 342 -16.71 -14.07 -7.03
CA LEU A 342 -15.75 -14.95 -6.37
C LEU A 342 -14.94 -15.81 -7.34
N GLU A 343 -15.51 -16.20 -8.49
CA GLU A 343 -14.79 -17.04 -9.46
C GLU A 343 -13.56 -16.32 -10.04
N ILE A 344 -13.74 -15.06 -10.44
CA ILE A 344 -12.64 -14.23 -10.98
C ILE A 344 -11.67 -13.83 -9.85
N ALA A 345 -12.20 -13.56 -8.67
CA ALA A 345 -11.41 -13.16 -7.50
C ALA A 345 -10.43 -14.26 -7.07
N MET A 346 -10.91 -15.51 -6.99
CA MET A 346 -10.11 -16.65 -6.53
C MET A 346 -8.86 -16.89 -7.37
N GLU A 347 -8.93 -16.79 -8.69
CA GLU A 347 -7.76 -16.97 -9.57
C GLU A 347 -6.63 -15.98 -9.23
N ARG A 348 -6.99 -14.74 -8.87
CA ARG A 348 -6.02 -13.70 -8.50
C ARG A 348 -5.49 -13.88 -7.08
N VAL A 349 -6.35 -14.29 -6.15
CA VAL A 349 -5.95 -14.65 -4.79
C VAL A 349 -4.95 -15.81 -4.82
N GLU A 350 -5.24 -16.86 -5.58
CA GLU A 350 -4.35 -18.03 -5.73
C GLU A 350 -2.99 -17.63 -6.27
N ARG A 351 -2.95 -16.79 -7.32
CA ARG A 351 -1.69 -16.28 -7.88
C ARG A 351 -0.88 -15.52 -6.84
N SER A 352 -1.54 -14.65 -6.08
CA SER A 352 -0.89 -13.86 -5.02
C SER A 352 -0.38 -14.75 -3.89
N LEU A 353 -1.18 -15.74 -3.47
CA LEU A 353 -0.79 -16.74 -2.47
C LEU A 353 0.52 -17.44 -2.86
N ARG A 354 0.63 -17.93 -4.10
CA ARG A 354 1.85 -18.61 -4.58
C ARG A 354 3.09 -17.69 -4.53
N VAL A 355 2.93 -16.41 -4.86
CA VAL A 355 4.04 -15.43 -4.79
C VAL A 355 4.52 -15.27 -3.34
N TYR A 356 3.61 -15.15 -2.39
CA TYR A 356 3.97 -14.94 -0.99
C TYR A 356 4.43 -16.22 -0.27
N GLU A 357 3.92 -17.39 -0.66
CA GLU A 357 4.48 -18.68 -0.23
C GLU A 357 5.94 -18.82 -0.67
N HIS A 358 6.23 -18.45 -1.91
CA HIS A 358 7.59 -18.45 -2.44
C HIS A 358 8.50 -17.46 -1.69
N LYS A 359 8.02 -16.25 -1.39
CA LYS A 359 8.77 -15.27 -0.58
C LYS A 359 9.02 -15.78 0.84
N ALA A 360 7.99 -16.34 1.50
CA ALA A 360 8.10 -16.92 2.84
C ALA A 360 9.12 -18.06 2.89
N SER A 361 9.21 -18.90 1.85
CA SER A 361 10.19 -19.99 1.78
C SER A 361 11.66 -19.52 1.69
N ARG A 362 11.90 -18.26 1.27
CA ARG A 362 13.23 -17.70 1.03
C ARG A 362 13.68 -16.71 2.09
N ARG A 363 12.75 -16.05 2.78
CA ARG A 363 13.02 -14.99 3.76
C ARG A 363 12.53 -15.40 5.13
N SER A 364 13.38 -16.11 5.87
CA SER A 364 13.02 -16.70 7.17
C SER A 364 13.22 -15.75 8.36
N SER A 365 13.76 -14.54 8.15
CA SER A 365 14.03 -13.58 9.23
C SER A 365 12.78 -12.86 9.73
N PHE A 366 11.74 -12.75 8.89
CA PHE A 366 10.49 -12.07 9.23
C PHE A 366 9.29 -12.98 8.98
N HIS A 367 8.40 -13.07 9.96
CA HIS A 367 7.20 -13.91 9.90
C HIS A 367 6.11 -13.33 9.00
N CYS A 368 6.14 -12.02 8.71
CA CYS A 368 5.10 -11.32 7.95
C CYS A 368 4.83 -11.92 6.56
N TYR A 369 5.84 -12.49 5.90
CA TYR A 369 5.65 -13.19 4.62
C TYR A 369 4.78 -14.44 4.79
N GLU A 370 5.06 -15.24 5.81
CA GLU A 370 4.29 -16.44 6.14
C GLU A 370 2.90 -16.06 6.68
N ASP A 371 2.81 -15.02 7.50
CA ASP A 371 1.54 -14.53 8.04
C ASP A 371 0.60 -14.02 6.94
N PHE A 372 1.14 -13.28 5.95
CA PHE A 372 0.37 -12.83 4.80
C PHE A 372 -0.03 -14.00 3.88
N SER A 373 0.87 -14.94 3.62
CA SER A 373 0.53 -16.18 2.91
C SER A 373 -0.58 -16.96 3.62
N ASN A 374 -0.51 -17.11 4.94
CA ASN A 374 -1.53 -17.78 5.74
C ASN A 374 -2.86 -17.03 5.69
N ALA A 375 -2.85 -15.69 5.71
CA ALA A 375 -4.05 -14.88 5.53
C ALA A 375 -4.71 -15.11 4.15
N LEU A 376 -3.91 -15.10 3.07
CA LEU A 376 -4.41 -15.38 1.72
C LEU A 376 -4.94 -16.81 1.58
N ARG A 377 -4.30 -17.79 2.24
CA ARG A 377 -4.79 -19.18 2.25
C ARG A 377 -6.15 -19.30 2.92
N ARG A 378 -6.33 -18.68 4.10
CA ARG A 378 -7.65 -18.67 4.79
C ARG A 378 -8.73 -18.00 3.95
N ILE A 379 -8.40 -16.90 3.29
CA ILE A 379 -9.27 -16.19 2.34
C ILE A 379 -9.68 -17.14 1.20
N TYR A 380 -8.71 -17.78 0.53
CA TYR A 380 -8.96 -18.70 -0.57
C TYR A 380 -9.84 -19.87 -0.15
N GLU A 381 -9.52 -20.53 0.97
CA GLU A 381 -10.30 -21.64 1.51
C GLU A 381 -11.74 -21.24 1.88
N ARG A 382 -11.94 -20.01 2.38
CA ARG A 382 -13.29 -19.47 2.65
C ARG A 382 -14.09 -19.33 1.35
N GLU A 383 -13.48 -18.78 0.33
CA GLU A 383 -14.13 -18.54 -0.97
C GLU A 383 -14.45 -19.84 -1.69
N GLU A 384 -13.53 -20.82 -1.65
CA GLU A 384 -13.74 -22.15 -2.18
C GLU A 384 -14.95 -22.84 -1.52
N ARG A 385 -15.02 -22.79 -0.17
CA ARG A 385 -16.20 -23.28 0.57
C ARG A 385 -17.47 -22.55 0.14
N ALA A 386 -17.43 -21.23 0.03
CA ALA A 386 -18.60 -20.44 -0.39
C ALA A 386 -19.09 -20.85 -1.78
N LEU A 387 -18.20 -20.99 -2.77
CA LEU A 387 -18.56 -21.44 -4.12
C LEU A 387 -19.10 -22.87 -4.15
N SER A 388 -18.59 -23.76 -3.30
CA SER A 388 -19.06 -25.16 -3.24
C SER A 388 -20.53 -25.28 -2.81
N TYR A 389 -21.08 -24.29 -2.11
CA TYR A 389 -22.50 -24.27 -1.75
C TYR A 389 -23.43 -23.83 -2.88
N PHE A 390 -22.91 -23.19 -3.93
CA PHE A 390 -23.68 -22.68 -5.07
C PHE A 390 -23.54 -23.54 -6.34
N ARG A 391 -22.68 -24.57 -6.30
CA ARG A 391 -22.52 -25.60 -7.34
C ARG A 391 -23.30 -26.85 -6.96
#